data_AF-A0A1F9PP10-F1
#
_entry.id   AF-A0A1F9PP10-F1
#
_cell.length_a   1.000
_cell.length_b   1.000
_cell.length_c   1.000
_cell.angle_alpha   90.00
_cell.angle_beta   90.00
_cell.angle_gamma   90.00
#
_symmetry.space_group_name_H-M   'P 1'
#
loop_
_entity.id
_entity.type
_entity.pdbx_description
1 polymer ?
#
loop_
_entity_poly.entity_id
_entity_poly.type
_entity_poly.pdbx_seq_one_letter_code
_entity_poly.pdbx_strand_id
1 'polypeptide(L)'
;MEPLQQIRQHYLSKAKRVVLKLGSAVLTAADGLNQPLIQRLVGEIGRLSSSDREFILVSSGAIAAGCRKLGFSLRPAGIPQAQAVAAAGQSVMMHVYEEAFAEIGLKVAQILLTHDDLESRHRFLNARNTLFTLLGWQVVPIINENDTVATDELKFGDNDNLAALICNLVGADLLVLLTDTDGLFDQ
;
A
#
# COMPACT_ATOMS: atom_id res chain seq x y z
N MET A 1 9.09 4.69 30.75
CA MET A 1 8.91 4.13 29.39
C MET A 1 9.96 3.05 29.21
N GLU A 2 9.53 1.86 28.83
CA GLU A 2 10.41 0.74 28.47
C GLU A 2 11.47 1.19 27.44
N PRO A 3 12.74 0.72 27.52
CA PRO A 3 13.81 1.10 26.59
C PRO A 3 13.41 0.97 25.10
N LEU A 4 12.63 -0.06 24.77
CA LEU A 4 12.10 -0.27 23.41
C LEU A 4 11.13 0.82 22.95
N GLN A 5 10.30 1.37 23.85
CA GLN A 5 9.39 2.46 23.52
C GLN A 5 10.15 3.76 23.19
N GLN A 6 11.23 4.05 23.90
CA GLN A 6 12.08 5.22 23.62
C GLN A 6 12.77 5.10 22.26
N ILE A 7 13.32 3.92 21.95
CA ILE A 7 13.95 3.64 20.65
C ILE A 7 12.92 3.80 19.52
N ARG A 8 11.72 3.21 19.68
CA ARG A 8 10.64 3.32 18.69
C ARG A 8 10.23 4.77 18.47
N GLN A 9 9.99 5.54 19.53
CA GLN A 9 9.59 6.94 19.42
C GLN A 9 10.68 7.80 18.75
N HIS A 10 11.96 7.51 19.02
CA HIS A 10 13.08 8.19 18.39
C HIS A 10 13.07 8.05 16.86
N TYR A 11 12.94 6.83 16.35
CA TYR A 11 12.94 6.60 14.91
C TYR A 11 11.65 7.11 14.24
N LEU A 12 10.49 6.90 14.87
CA LEU A 12 9.21 7.38 14.34
C LEU A 12 9.14 8.92 14.21
N SER A 13 9.68 9.65 15.19
CA SER A 13 9.65 11.12 15.19
C SER A 13 10.59 11.74 14.14
N LYS A 14 11.64 11.04 13.74
CA LYS A 14 12.63 11.53 12.76
C LYS A 14 12.37 11.12 11.32
N ALA A 15 11.57 10.09 11.08
CA ALA A 15 11.29 9.60 9.74
C ALA A 15 10.60 10.67 8.88
N LYS A 16 11.20 11.04 7.75
CA LYS A 16 10.64 11.99 6.78
C LYS A 16 9.90 11.25 5.68
N ARG A 17 10.49 10.21 5.10
CA ARG A 17 9.85 9.39 4.08
C ARG A 17 9.40 8.06 4.67
N VAL A 18 8.09 7.87 4.73
CA VAL A 18 7.46 6.71 5.36
C VAL A 18 6.73 5.87 4.32
N VAL A 19 7.07 4.59 4.23
CA VAL A 19 6.30 3.60 3.47
C VAL A 19 5.39 2.87 4.46
N LEU A 20 4.07 2.91 4.22
CA LEU A 20 3.09 2.14 4.98
C LEU A 20 2.58 1.00 4.12
N LYS A 21 2.81 -0.24 4.55
CA LYS A 21 2.22 -1.42 3.92
C LYS A 21 0.93 -1.77 4.64
N LEU A 22 -0.13 -1.96 3.85
CA LEU A 22 -1.46 -2.29 4.31
C LEU A 22 -1.84 -3.67 3.74
N GLY A 23 -1.82 -4.67 4.61
CA GLY A 23 -2.18 -6.04 4.24
C GLY A 23 -3.68 -6.20 3.99
N SER A 24 -4.05 -7.22 3.20
CA SER A 24 -5.46 -7.53 2.93
C SER A 24 -6.25 -7.73 4.22
N ALA A 25 -5.72 -8.44 5.22
CA ALA A 25 -6.41 -8.68 6.49
C ALA A 25 -6.79 -7.38 7.23
N VAL A 26 -5.94 -6.36 7.11
CA VAL A 26 -6.22 -5.03 7.67
C VAL A 26 -7.29 -4.32 6.85
N LEU A 27 -7.17 -4.34 5.52
CA LEU A 27 -8.01 -3.55 4.61
C LEU A 27 -9.34 -4.18 4.24
N THR A 28 -9.60 -5.43 4.60
CA THR A 28 -10.84 -6.13 4.23
C THR A 28 -11.76 -6.36 5.42
N ALA A 29 -13.06 -6.16 5.19
CA ALA A 29 -14.14 -6.58 6.05
C ALA A 29 -14.95 -7.70 5.36
N ALA A 30 -15.97 -8.24 6.05
CA ALA A 30 -16.81 -9.33 5.53
C ALA A 30 -17.43 -9.03 4.15
N ASP A 31 -17.62 -7.76 3.82
CA ASP A 31 -18.29 -7.33 2.60
C ASP A 31 -17.35 -6.67 1.58
N GLY A 32 -16.03 -6.59 1.78
CA GLY A 32 -15.11 -5.96 0.82
C GLY A 32 -14.05 -5.11 1.52
N LEU A 33 -13.80 -3.89 1.04
CA LEU A 33 -12.85 -2.98 1.69
C LEU A 33 -13.44 -2.37 2.96
N ASN A 34 -12.63 -2.33 4.02
CA ASN A 34 -12.96 -1.67 5.28
C ASN A 34 -12.76 -0.15 5.16
N GLN A 35 -13.72 0.51 4.50
CA GLN A 35 -13.67 1.96 4.27
C GLN A 35 -13.53 2.77 5.57
N PRO A 36 -14.22 2.46 6.69
CA PRO A 36 -14.04 3.20 7.94
C PRO A 36 -12.61 3.13 8.48
N LEU A 37 -11.92 1.99 8.30
CA LEU A 37 -10.51 1.89 8.68
C LEU A 37 -9.62 2.72 7.75
N ILE A 38 -9.86 2.65 6.44
CA ILE A 38 -9.12 3.45 5.46
C ILE A 38 -9.26 4.94 5.78
N GLN A 39 -10.47 5.43 6.03
CA GLN A 39 -10.73 6.82 6.43
C GLN A 39 -9.96 7.21 7.69
N ARG A 40 -9.98 6.38 8.74
CA ARG A 40 -9.20 6.66 9.96
C ARG A 40 -7.70 6.74 9.66
N LEU A 41 -7.16 5.78 8.91
CA LEU A 41 -5.75 5.75 8.53
C LEU A 41 -5.36 6.98 7.71
N VAL A 42 -6.18 7.36 6.73
CA VAL A 42 -5.96 8.57 5.93
C VAL A 42 -6.00 9.81 6.81
N GLY A 43 -6.91 9.89 7.79
CA GLY A 43 -6.93 10.96 8.78
C GLY A 43 -5.62 11.02 9.60
N GLU A 44 -5.08 9.89 10.05
CA GLU A 44 -3.77 9.84 10.71
C GLU A 44 -2.63 10.33 9.80
N ILE A 45 -2.62 9.88 8.55
CA ILE A 45 -1.65 10.33 7.54
C ILE A 45 -1.76 11.84 7.35
N GLY A 46 -2.97 12.38 7.19
CA GLY A 46 -3.21 13.81 7.04
C GLY A 46 -2.69 14.63 8.22
N ARG A 47 -2.86 14.15 9.46
CA ARG A 47 -2.34 14.82 10.67
C ARG A 47 -0.82 14.80 10.76
N LEU A 48 -0.18 13.76 10.23
CA LEU A 48 1.26 13.59 10.27
C LEU A 48 1.96 14.15 9.03
N SER A 49 1.24 14.32 7.93
CA SER A 49 1.74 14.81 6.66
C SER A 49 2.10 16.29 6.80
N SER A 50 3.29 16.66 6.34
CA SER A 50 3.79 18.04 6.33
C SER A 50 4.75 18.23 5.17
N SER A 51 5.26 19.46 4.97
CA SER A 51 6.31 19.71 3.96
C SER A 51 7.58 18.88 4.16
N ASP A 52 7.79 18.34 5.37
CA ASP A 52 8.97 17.55 5.74
C ASP A 52 8.66 16.07 5.97
N ARG A 53 7.40 15.64 5.82
CA ARG A 53 7.01 14.24 6.00
C ARG A 53 6.11 13.76 4.86
N GLU A 54 6.65 12.83 4.09
CA GLU A 54 6.03 12.22 2.92
C GLU A 54 5.59 10.79 3.22
N PHE A 55 4.45 10.38 2.67
CA PHE A 55 3.90 9.04 2.81
C PHE A 55 3.76 8.35 1.45
N ILE A 56 4.08 7.06 1.43
CA ILE A 56 3.84 6.15 0.32
C ILE A 56 3.04 4.97 0.87
N LEU A 57 1.94 4.62 0.21
CA LEU A 57 1.13 3.47 0.60
C LEU A 57 1.43 2.30 -0.32
N VAL A 58 1.70 1.13 0.24
CA VAL A 58 1.71 -0.15 -0.47
C VAL A 58 0.49 -0.93 0.00
N SER A 59 -0.51 -1.04 -0.86
CA SER A 59 -1.86 -1.45 -0.47
C SER A 59 -2.27 -2.75 -1.14
N SER A 60 -3.00 -3.58 -0.40
CA SER A 60 -3.63 -4.80 -0.90
C SER A 60 -5.15 -4.60 -0.96
N GLY A 61 -5.91 -5.63 -1.34
CA GLY A 61 -7.38 -5.63 -1.24
C GLY A 61 -8.13 -5.39 -2.54
N ALA A 62 -7.42 -5.18 -3.66
CA ALA A 62 -8.02 -5.14 -5.00
C ALA A 62 -8.88 -6.38 -5.28
N ILE A 63 -8.40 -7.58 -4.96
CA ILE A 63 -9.18 -8.82 -5.14
C ILE A 63 -10.46 -8.83 -4.31
N ALA A 64 -10.40 -8.42 -3.03
CA ALA A 64 -11.57 -8.39 -2.16
C ALA A 64 -12.61 -7.37 -2.65
N ALA A 65 -12.15 -6.18 -3.05
CA ALA A 65 -12.98 -5.16 -3.67
C ALA A 65 -13.64 -5.67 -4.96
N GLY A 66 -12.87 -6.40 -5.78
CA GLY A 66 -13.33 -6.99 -7.03
C GLY A 66 -14.36 -8.09 -6.82
N CYS A 67 -14.15 -8.97 -5.82
CA CYS A 67 -15.09 -10.03 -5.48
C CYS A 67 -16.45 -9.42 -5.13
N ARG A 68 -16.47 -8.39 -4.27
CA ARG A 68 -17.71 -7.66 -3.95
C ARG A 68 -18.34 -7.06 -5.20
N LYS A 69 -17.56 -6.32 -6.00
CA LYS A 69 -18.05 -5.62 -7.20
C LYS A 69 -18.69 -6.57 -8.21
N LEU A 70 -18.12 -7.76 -8.37
CA LEU A 70 -18.54 -8.75 -9.36
C LEU A 70 -19.47 -9.83 -8.79
N GLY A 71 -19.81 -9.78 -7.51
CA GLY A 71 -20.75 -10.72 -6.87
C GLY A 71 -20.16 -12.08 -6.51
N PHE A 72 -18.84 -12.20 -6.38
CA PHE A 72 -18.19 -13.42 -5.89
C PHE A 72 -18.19 -13.45 -4.36
N SER A 73 -18.65 -14.56 -3.78
CA SER A 73 -18.62 -14.81 -2.33
C SER A 73 -17.24 -15.17 -1.82
N LEU A 74 -16.38 -15.71 -2.67
CA LEU A 74 -15.02 -16.14 -2.36
C LEU A 74 -14.08 -15.76 -3.50
N ARG A 75 -12.80 -15.60 -3.17
CA ARG A 75 -11.73 -15.40 -4.15
C ARG A 75 -11.71 -16.59 -5.14
N PRO A 76 -11.78 -16.36 -6.46
CA PRO A 76 -11.64 -17.42 -7.45
C PRO A 76 -10.27 -18.12 -7.34
N ALA A 77 -10.25 -19.44 -7.51
CA ALA A 77 -9.03 -20.24 -7.43
C ALA A 77 -8.16 -20.17 -8.71
N GLY A 78 -8.78 -19.93 -9.87
CA GLY A 78 -8.07 -19.86 -11.15
C GLY A 78 -7.38 -18.52 -11.34
N ILE A 79 -6.13 -18.54 -11.84
CA ILE A 79 -5.33 -17.34 -12.08
C ILE A 79 -6.07 -16.33 -12.98
N PRO A 80 -6.60 -16.69 -14.17
CA PRO A 80 -7.28 -15.71 -15.03
C PRO A 80 -8.48 -15.03 -14.35
N GLN A 81 -9.25 -15.79 -13.55
CA GLN A 81 -10.37 -15.24 -12.79
C GLN A 81 -9.90 -14.32 -11.66
N ALA A 82 -8.83 -14.69 -10.95
CA ALA A 82 -8.26 -13.87 -9.90
C ALA A 82 -7.71 -12.55 -10.47
N GLN A 83 -7.03 -12.58 -11.62
CA GLN A 83 -6.56 -11.39 -12.32
C GLN A 83 -7.72 -10.50 -12.78
N ALA A 84 -8.78 -11.08 -13.36
CA ALA A 84 -9.97 -10.33 -13.77
C ALA A 84 -10.67 -9.65 -12.57
N VAL A 85 -10.77 -10.36 -11.45
CA VAL A 85 -11.31 -9.83 -10.20
C VAL A 85 -10.41 -8.71 -9.65
N ALA A 86 -9.10 -8.91 -9.62
CA ALA A 86 -8.14 -7.89 -9.18
C ALA A 86 -8.24 -6.62 -10.04
N ALA A 87 -8.25 -6.75 -11.36
CA ALA A 87 -8.42 -5.64 -12.29
C ALA A 87 -9.73 -4.87 -12.05
N ALA A 88 -10.84 -5.58 -11.86
CA ALA A 88 -12.13 -4.96 -11.59
C ALA A 88 -12.18 -4.24 -10.23
N GLY A 89 -11.50 -4.78 -9.23
CA GLY A 89 -11.47 -4.24 -7.86
C GLY A 89 -10.42 -3.18 -7.62
N GLN A 90 -9.33 -3.15 -8.39
CA GLN A 90 -8.28 -2.14 -8.30
C GLN A 90 -8.85 -0.73 -8.49
N SER A 91 -9.80 -0.55 -9.43
CA SER A 91 -10.47 0.74 -9.62
C SER A 91 -11.32 1.15 -8.42
N VAL A 92 -11.95 0.18 -7.74
CA VAL A 92 -12.77 0.43 -6.53
C VAL A 92 -11.87 0.82 -5.37
N MET A 93 -10.75 0.11 -5.19
CA MET A 93 -9.77 0.43 -4.17
C MET A 93 -9.21 1.85 -4.34
N MET A 94 -8.82 2.21 -5.57
CA MET A 94 -8.35 3.57 -5.84
C MET A 94 -9.43 4.62 -5.60
N HIS A 95 -10.68 4.36 -5.96
CA HIS A 95 -11.78 5.29 -5.70
C HIS A 95 -11.96 5.55 -4.19
N VAL A 96 -11.93 4.52 -3.36
CA VAL A 96 -12.01 4.67 -1.90
C VAL A 96 -10.85 5.50 -1.35
N TYR A 97 -9.62 5.31 -1.85
CA TYR A 97 -8.50 6.16 -1.45
C TYR A 97 -8.65 7.60 -1.93
N GLU A 98 -9.04 7.83 -3.18
CA GLU A 98 -9.29 9.16 -3.73
C GLU A 98 -10.31 9.92 -2.88
N GLU A 99 -11.44 9.30 -2.54
CA GLU A 99 -12.47 9.91 -1.69
C GLU A 99 -11.92 10.26 -0.30
N ALA A 100 -11.27 9.30 0.37
CA ALA A 100 -10.74 9.51 1.71
C ALA A 100 -9.65 10.60 1.77
N PHE A 101 -8.74 10.65 0.78
CA PHE A 101 -7.69 11.66 0.75
C PHE A 101 -8.21 13.04 0.30
N ALA A 102 -9.22 13.08 -0.57
CA ALA A 102 -9.85 14.33 -1.00
C ALA A 102 -10.50 15.08 0.19
N GLU A 103 -11.09 14.36 1.14
CA GLU A 103 -11.67 14.95 2.37
C GLU A 103 -10.66 15.77 3.19
N ILE A 104 -9.37 15.43 3.11
CA ILE A 104 -8.28 16.12 3.81
C ILE A 104 -7.42 16.99 2.88
N GLY A 105 -7.85 17.21 1.64
CA GLY A 105 -7.17 18.08 0.68
C GLY A 105 -5.87 17.54 0.11
N LEU A 106 -5.62 16.24 0.26
CA LEU A 106 -4.45 15.56 -0.32
C LEU A 106 -4.85 14.83 -1.61
N LYS A 107 -3.90 14.73 -2.54
CA LYS A 107 -4.07 14.00 -3.79
C LYS A 107 -3.34 12.67 -3.72
N VAL A 108 -3.87 11.66 -4.38
CA VAL A 108 -3.21 10.37 -4.55
C VAL A 108 -2.83 10.11 -6.00
N ALA A 109 -1.94 9.16 -6.22
CA ALA A 109 -1.64 8.65 -7.56
C ALA A 109 -1.48 7.13 -7.52
N GLN A 110 -2.14 6.46 -8.45
CA GLN A 110 -2.00 5.02 -8.62
C GLN A 110 -0.67 4.68 -9.27
N ILE A 111 0.03 3.68 -8.71
CA ILE A 111 1.19 3.05 -9.32
C ILE A 111 1.00 1.53 -9.27
N LEU A 112 1.13 0.87 -10.42
CA LEU A 112 1.08 -0.58 -10.53
C LEU A 112 2.45 -1.07 -11.00
N LEU A 113 3.04 -2.00 -10.26
CA LEU A 113 4.38 -2.55 -10.54
C LEU A 113 4.36 -4.06 -10.37
N THR A 114 5.28 -4.74 -11.02
CA THR A 114 5.59 -6.15 -10.77
C THR A 114 6.97 -6.27 -10.13
N HIS A 115 7.29 -7.44 -9.58
CA HIS A 115 8.66 -7.76 -9.15
C HIS A 115 9.68 -7.58 -10.30
N ASP A 116 9.34 -8.05 -11.50
CA ASP A 116 10.16 -7.89 -12.71
C ASP A 116 10.44 -6.42 -13.06
N ASP A 117 9.51 -5.50 -12.77
CA ASP A 117 9.72 -4.07 -13.00
C ASP A 117 10.84 -3.50 -12.13
N LEU A 118 11.06 -4.08 -10.96
CA LEU A 118 12.04 -3.60 -9.98
C LEU A 118 13.40 -4.31 -10.12
N GLU A 119 13.46 -5.46 -10.77
CA GLU A 119 14.73 -6.14 -11.10
C GLU A 119 15.45 -5.53 -12.32
N SER A 120 14.70 -4.99 -13.27
CA SER A 120 15.28 -4.29 -14.42
C SER A 120 15.76 -2.89 -14.04
N ARG A 121 17.07 -2.63 -14.16
CA ARG A 121 17.66 -1.31 -13.87
C ARG A 121 16.94 -0.15 -14.55
N HIS A 122 16.54 -0.32 -15.82
CA HIS A 122 15.87 0.75 -16.57
C HIS A 122 14.46 1.02 -16.02
N ARG A 123 13.66 -0.02 -15.79
CA ARG A 123 12.30 0.11 -15.25
C ARG A 123 12.31 0.61 -13.81
N PHE A 124 13.26 0.13 -13.01
CA PHE A 124 13.54 0.61 -11.66
C PHE A 124 13.78 2.13 -11.63
N LEU A 125 14.65 2.65 -12.51
CA LEU A 125 14.93 4.09 -12.58
C LEU A 125 13.70 4.90 -13.01
N ASN A 126 12.87 4.36 -13.90
CA ASN A 126 11.63 5.03 -14.31
C ASN A 126 10.61 5.08 -13.17
N ALA A 127 10.38 3.96 -12.47
CA ALA A 127 9.52 3.92 -11.29
C ALA A 127 10.01 4.91 -10.22
N ARG A 128 11.33 4.95 -9.98
CA ARG A 128 11.96 5.91 -9.08
C ARG A 128 11.68 7.35 -9.48
N ASN A 129 11.93 7.72 -10.74
CA ASN A 129 11.73 9.09 -11.20
C ASN A 129 10.27 9.53 -11.05
N THR A 130 9.32 8.65 -11.38
CA THR A 130 7.89 8.90 -11.17
C THR A 130 7.56 9.13 -9.71
N LEU A 131 8.00 8.24 -8.82
CA LEU A 131 7.74 8.35 -7.38
C LEU A 131 8.32 9.64 -6.80
N PHE A 132 9.57 9.98 -7.09
CA PHE A 132 10.18 11.23 -6.62
C PHE A 132 9.45 12.48 -7.17
N THR A 133 8.95 12.42 -8.41
CA THR A 133 8.18 13.52 -9.00
C THR A 133 6.85 13.70 -8.28
N LEU A 134 6.11 12.62 -8.01
CA LEU A 134 4.85 12.64 -7.26
C LEU A 134 5.04 13.20 -5.85
N LEU A 135 6.07 12.73 -5.15
CA LEU A 135 6.41 13.20 -3.80
C LEU A 135 6.75 14.70 -3.80
N GLY A 136 7.52 15.17 -4.79
CA GLY A 136 7.80 16.60 -4.98
C GLY A 136 6.56 17.45 -5.27
N TRP A 137 5.50 16.85 -5.82
CA TRP A 137 4.18 17.48 -6.01
C TRP A 137 3.24 17.33 -4.79
N GLN A 138 3.73 16.75 -3.69
CA GLN A 138 2.94 16.43 -2.50
C GLN A 138 1.74 15.51 -2.81
N VAL A 139 1.90 14.61 -3.78
CA VAL A 139 0.94 13.58 -4.12
C VAL A 139 1.34 12.28 -3.44
N VAL A 140 0.41 11.64 -2.73
CA VAL A 140 0.63 10.38 -2.01
C VAL A 140 0.56 9.20 -3.00
N PRO A 141 1.65 8.48 -3.27
CA PRO A 141 1.60 7.32 -4.15
C PRO A 141 0.89 6.15 -3.45
N ILE A 142 -0.06 5.52 -4.16
CA ILE A 142 -0.71 4.27 -3.77
C ILE A 142 -0.21 3.19 -4.72
N ILE A 143 0.64 2.33 -4.20
CA ILE A 143 1.33 1.28 -4.94
C ILE A 143 0.64 -0.05 -4.67
N ASN A 144 0.38 -0.81 -5.72
CA ASN A 144 -0.03 -2.21 -5.62
C ASN A 144 0.66 -3.01 -6.73
N GLU A 145 0.63 -4.34 -6.60
CA GLU A 145 1.09 -5.21 -7.67
C GLU A 145 0.20 -5.09 -8.92
N ASN A 146 0.79 -5.21 -10.11
CA ASN A 146 0.05 -5.28 -11.36
C ASN A 146 -0.41 -6.72 -11.63
N ASP A 147 -1.48 -7.14 -10.93
CA ASP A 147 -2.00 -8.51 -10.99
C ASP A 147 -2.28 -9.00 -12.43
N THR A 148 -2.59 -8.09 -13.37
CA THR A 148 -2.95 -8.46 -14.75
C THR A 148 -1.79 -9.10 -15.52
N VAL A 149 -0.55 -8.72 -15.19
CA VAL A 149 0.67 -9.19 -15.88
C VAL A 149 1.61 -9.94 -14.96
N ALA A 150 1.33 -9.96 -13.66
CA ALA A 150 2.06 -10.81 -12.71
C ALA A 150 1.87 -12.28 -13.08
N THR A 151 2.99 -12.98 -13.28
CA THR A 151 3.03 -14.41 -13.66
C THR A 151 3.23 -15.34 -12.49
N ASP A 152 3.68 -14.81 -11.35
CA ASP A 152 3.77 -15.57 -10.11
C ASP A 152 2.37 -15.83 -9.55
N GLU A 153 2.20 -16.98 -8.88
CA GLU A 153 0.99 -17.21 -8.08
C GLU A 153 0.85 -16.00 -7.16
N LEU A 154 -0.31 -15.34 -7.18
CA LEU A 154 -0.69 -14.26 -6.29
C LEU A 154 -0.51 -14.70 -4.82
N LYS A 155 0.71 -14.58 -4.30
CA LYS A 155 1.19 -15.22 -3.09
C LYS A 155 0.92 -14.31 -1.91
N PHE A 156 0.70 -14.94 -0.77
CA PHE A 156 0.60 -14.22 0.49
C PHE A 156 2.00 -13.69 0.83
N GLY A 157 2.15 -12.36 0.99
CA GLY A 157 3.42 -11.71 1.33
C GLY A 157 4.08 -10.91 0.21
N ASP A 158 3.54 -10.92 -1.02
CA ASP A 158 4.15 -10.19 -2.15
C ASP A 158 4.19 -8.68 -1.88
N ASN A 159 3.14 -8.12 -1.29
CA ASN A 159 3.12 -6.70 -0.92
C ASN A 159 4.09 -6.34 0.22
N ASP A 160 4.53 -7.29 1.06
CA ASP A 160 5.59 -7.02 2.04
C ASP A 160 6.95 -6.88 1.36
N ASN A 161 7.25 -7.77 0.40
CA ASN A 161 8.45 -7.68 -0.43
C ASN A 161 8.42 -6.43 -1.32
N LEU A 162 7.30 -6.14 -1.96
CA LEU A 162 7.10 -4.91 -2.73
C LEU A 162 7.36 -3.68 -1.86
N ALA A 163 6.82 -3.63 -0.63
CA ALA A 163 7.06 -2.52 0.28
C ALA A 163 8.55 -2.35 0.65
N ALA A 164 9.26 -3.46 0.88
CA ALA A 164 10.71 -3.41 1.09
C ALA A 164 11.49 -2.91 -0.14
N LEU A 165 11.10 -3.34 -1.34
CA LEU A 165 11.70 -2.86 -2.59
C LEU A 165 11.43 -1.37 -2.81
N ILE A 166 10.22 -0.91 -2.53
CA ILE A 166 9.86 0.51 -2.58
C ILE A 166 10.70 1.30 -1.58
N CYS A 167 10.89 0.84 -0.34
CA CYS A 167 11.77 1.48 0.63
C CYS A 167 13.17 1.70 0.08
N ASN A 168 13.75 0.69 -0.56
CA ASN A 168 15.08 0.80 -1.18
C ASN A 168 15.07 1.78 -2.35
N LEU A 169 14.02 1.75 -3.17
CA LEU A 169 13.89 2.57 -4.37
C LEU A 169 13.77 4.07 -4.07
N VAL A 170 13.02 4.42 -3.03
CA VAL A 170 12.83 5.82 -2.61
C VAL A 170 13.76 6.26 -1.48
N GLY A 171 14.59 5.37 -0.94
CA GLY A 171 15.40 5.65 0.24
C GLY A 171 14.55 6.07 1.43
N ALA A 172 13.53 5.26 1.77
CA ALA A 172 12.63 5.54 2.87
C ALA A 172 13.34 5.43 4.23
N ASP A 173 13.00 6.32 5.16
CA ASP A 173 13.54 6.29 6.52
C ASP A 173 12.86 5.22 7.39
N LEU A 174 11.64 4.83 7.02
CA LEU A 174 10.81 3.93 7.79
C LEU A 174 9.87 3.12 6.89
N LEU A 175 9.84 1.80 7.15
CA LEU A 175 8.80 0.89 6.69
C LEU A 175 7.90 0.53 7.87
N VAL A 176 6.59 0.75 7.74
CA VAL A 176 5.60 0.28 8.71
C VAL A 176 4.75 -0.79 8.05
N LEU A 177 4.83 -2.01 8.58
CA LEU A 177 3.96 -3.12 8.18
C LEU A 177 2.74 -3.14 9.10
N LEU A 178 1.58 -2.71 8.60
CA LEU A 178 0.32 -2.85 9.34
C LEU A 178 -0.24 -4.25 9.09
N THR A 179 -0.42 -4.97 10.20
CA THR A 179 -0.85 -6.37 10.25
C THR A 179 -2.02 -6.51 11.23
N ASP A 180 -2.75 -7.62 11.10
CA ASP A 180 -3.83 -8.04 12.01
C ASP A 180 -3.30 -8.80 13.25
N THR A 181 -1.99 -9.00 13.34
CA THR A 181 -1.29 -9.59 14.48
C THR A 181 -0.72 -8.52 15.42
N ASP A 182 -0.58 -8.83 16.71
CA ASP A 182 -0.04 -7.88 17.70
C ASP A 182 1.44 -7.52 17.44
N GLY A 183 2.15 -8.35 16.66
CA GLY A 183 3.53 -8.13 16.23
C GLY A 183 4.32 -9.43 16.15
N LEU A 184 5.64 -9.31 16.28
CA LEU A 184 6.52 -10.44 16.44
C LEU A 184 6.47 -10.94 17.89
N PHE A 185 6.11 -12.21 18.07
CA PHE A 185 6.17 -12.88 19.36
C PHE A 185 7.59 -13.42 19.60
N ASP A 186 8.01 -13.45 20.86
CA ASP A 186 9.29 -14.02 21.29
C ASP A 186 9.24 -15.56 21.45
N GLN A 187 8.05 -16.15 21.32
CA GLN A 187 7.77 -17.60 21.29
C GLN A 187 6.59 -17.93 20.39
#